data_AF-A0A930X6E9-F1
#
_entry.id   AF-A0A930X6E9-F1
#
_cell.length_a   1.000
_cell.length_b   1.000
_cell.length_c   1.000
_cell.angle_alpha   90.00
_cell.angle_beta   90.00
_cell.angle_gamma   90.00
#
_symmetry.space_group_name_H-M   'P 1'
#
loop_
_entity.id
_entity.type
_entity.pdbx_description
1 polymer ?
#
loop_
_entity_poly.entity_id
_entity_poly.type
_entity_poly.pdbx_seq_one_letter_code
_entity_poly.pdbx_strand_id
1 'polypeptide(L)' 'MKSATLREFDALCISPVKELTPAQIKKIRLKNKVSQAVFAAYLNTTVSTVQKWEQGQKKPGGVSLKLLNLVDSKGLEILT' A
#
# COMPACT_ATOMS: atom_id res chain seq x y z
N MET A 1 18.35 -22.05 -9.66
CA MET A 1 18.35 -20.85 -8.80
C MET A 1 18.50 -21.30 -7.35
N LYS A 2 19.39 -20.69 -6.55
CA LYS A 2 19.46 -20.95 -5.11
C LYS A 2 18.21 -20.36 -4.43
N SER A 3 17.61 -21.12 -3.52
CA SER A 3 16.52 -20.63 -2.67
C SER A 3 17.12 -19.82 -1.53
N ALA A 4 16.67 -18.59 -1.34
CA ALA A 4 17.04 -17.80 -0.17
C ALA A 4 16.26 -18.32 1.05
N THR A 5 16.97 -18.62 2.13
CA THR A 5 16.37 -19.05 3.41
C THR A 5 15.98 -17.83 4.25
N LEU A 6 15.05 -17.99 5.21
CA LEU A 6 14.76 -16.91 6.18
C LEU A 6 15.97 -16.50 7.04
N ARG A 7 17.00 -17.35 7.13
CA ARG A 7 18.29 -17.01 7.76
C ARG A 7 19.15 -16.08 6.90
N GLU A 8 19.07 -16.20 5.59
CA GLU A 8 19.76 -15.33 4.62
C GLU A 8 18.94 -14.09 4.27
N PHE A 9 17.62 -14.14 4.50
CA PHE A 9 16.70 -13.02 4.40
C PHE A 9 16.79 -12.17 5.67
N ASP A 10 17.87 -11.40 5.78
CA ASP A 10 18.16 -10.54 6.94
C ASP A 10 16.93 -9.69 7.33
N ALA A 11 16.45 -9.85 8.57
CA ALA A 11 15.26 -9.16 9.08
C ALA A 11 15.41 -7.62 9.06
N LEU A 12 16.65 -7.12 9.02
CA LEU A 12 17.00 -5.70 8.93
C LEU A 12 16.77 -5.10 7.53
N CYS A 13 16.61 -5.92 6.49
CA CYS A 13 16.40 -5.48 5.10
C CYS A 13 14.94 -5.14 4.78
N ILE A 14 14.00 -5.45 5.68
CA ILE A 14 12.57 -5.21 5.45
C ILE A 14 12.22 -3.82 5.96
N SER A 15 11.99 -2.86 5.06
CA SER A 15 11.48 -1.55 5.48
C SER A 15 10.18 -1.74 6.29
N PRO A 16 10.11 -1.19 7.51
CA PRO A 16 8.99 -1.39 8.41
C PRO A 16 7.70 -0.90 7.76
N VAL A 17 6.66 -1.73 7.83
CA VAL A 17 5.33 -1.38 7.34
C VAL A 17 4.65 -0.56 8.41
N LYS A 18 4.44 0.73 8.16
CA LYS A 18 3.73 1.60 9.10
C LYS A 18 2.24 1.35 8.98
N GLU A 19 1.55 1.31 10.12
CA GLU A 19 0.09 1.42 10.11
C GLU A 19 -0.32 2.79 9.54
N LEU A 20 -1.40 2.80 8.77
CA LEU A 20 -1.92 4.00 8.12
C LEU A 20 -3.31 4.30 8.63
N THR A 21 -3.52 5.55 9.05
CA THR A 21 -4.83 6.10 9.36
C THR A 21 -5.64 6.33 8.07
N PRO A 22 -6.98 6.39 8.16
CA PRO A 22 -7.83 6.66 7.01
C PRO A 22 -7.45 7.96 6.26
N ALA A 23 -7.12 9.01 7.01
CA ALA A 23 -6.66 10.28 6.47
C ALA A 23 -5.32 10.17 5.72
N GLN A 24 -4.38 9.37 6.22
CA GLN A 24 -3.12 9.11 5.53
C GLN A 24 -3.33 8.36 4.22
N ILE A 25 -4.21 7.35 4.19
CA ILE A 25 -4.53 6.61 2.94
C ILE A 25 -5.11 7.58 1.89
N LYS A 26 -6.05 8.44 2.29
CA LYS A 26 -6.59 9.48 1.40
C LYS A 26 -5.50 10.44 0.92
N LYS A 27 -4.58 10.84 1.82
CA LYS A 27 -3.45 11.72 1.48
C LYS A 27 -2.52 11.10 0.45
N ILE A 28 -2.21 9.80 0.56
CA ILE A 28 -1.38 9.07 -0.42
C ILE A 28 -2.02 9.16 -1.81
N ARG A 29 -3.33 8.87 -1.91
CA ARG A 29 -4.04 8.95 -3.18
C ARG A 29 -4.02 10.37 -3.77
N LEU A 30 -4.29 11.38 -2.94
CA LEU A 30 -4.33 12.78 -3.39
C LEU A 30 -2.94 13.30 -3.78
N LYS A 31 -1.87 12.88 -3.09
CA LYS A 31 -0.47 13.18 -3.45
C LYS A 31 -0.13 12.69 -4.85
N ASN A 32 -0.68 11.54 -5.24
CA ASN A 32 -0.54 10.96 -6.57
C ASN A 32 -1.54 11.51 -7.60
N LYS A 33 -2.41 12.45 -7.22
CA LYS A 33 -3.37 13.15 -8.10
C LYS A 33 -4.33 12.23 -8.88
N VAL A 34 -4.74 11.12 -8.27
CA VAL A 34 -5.66 10.15 -8.89
C VAL A 34 -7.01 10.06 -8.16
N SER A 35 -8.04 9.66 -8.90
CA SER A 35 -9.37 9.34 -8.35
C SER A 35 -9.34 8.04 -7.54
N GLN A 36 -10.37 7.79 -6.71
CA GLN A 36 -10.49 6.51 -5.99
C GLN A 36 -10.56 5.31 -6.94
N ALA A 37 -11.20 5.47 -8.11
CA ALA A 37 -11.31 4.42 -9.11
C ALA A 37 -9.95 4.06 -9.74
N VAL A 38 -9.17 5.07 -10.13
CA VAL A 38 -7.82 4.87 -10.69
C VAL A 38 -6.88 4.29 -9.63
N PHE A 39 -6.95 4.78 -8.40
CA PHE A 39 -6.14 4.26 -7.28
C PHE A 39 -6.47 2.79 -6.97
N ALA A 40 -7.75 2.42 -7.02
CA ALA A 40 -8.18 1.04 -6.84
C ALA A 40 -7.65 0.12 -7.94
N ALA A 41 -7.64 0.58 -9.19
CA ALA A 41 -7.08 -0.17 -10.32
C ALA A 41 -5.58 -0.46 -10.13
N TYR A 42 -4.78 0.56 -9.75
CA TYR A 42 -3.36 0.37 -9.45
C TYR A 42 -3.10 -0.63 -8.31
N LEU A 43 -3.92 -0.59 -7.26
CA LEU A 43 -3.78 -1.46 -6.10
C LEU A 43 -4.43 -2.84 -6.28
N ASN A 44 -4.92 -3.15 -7.49
CA ASN A 44 -5.67 -4.37 -7.80
C ASN A 44 -6.78 -4.66 -6.77
N THR A 45 -7.60 -3.65 -6.48
CA THR A 45 -8.71 -3.75 -5.54
C THR A 45 -9.95 -3.00 -6.05
N THR A 46 -11.03 -3.01 -5.28
CA THR A 46 -12.28 -2.34 -5.65
C THR A 46 -12.36 -0.92 -5.11
N VAL A 47 -13.08 -0.05 -5.81
CA VAL A 47 -13.34 1.34 -5.35
C VAL A 47 -13.98 1.37 -3.96
N SER A 48 -14.92 0.45 -3.70
CA SER A 48 -15.55 0.31 -2.37
C SER A 48 -14.53 -0.03 -1.28
N THR A 49 -13.49 -0.81 -1.60
CA THR A 49 -12.42 -1.13 -0.64
C THR A 49 -11.59 0.11 -0.31
N VAL A 50 -11.17 0.87 -1.32
CA VAL A 50 -10.46 2.15 -1.12
C VAL A 50 -11.30 3.12 -0.30
N GLN A 51 -12.59 3.25 -0.63
CA GLN A 51 -13.51 4.11 0.11
C GLN A 51 -13.62 3.70 1.60
N LYS A 52 -13.79 2.41 1.88
CA LYS A 52 -13.84 1.87 3.26
C LYS A 52 -12.55 2.12 4.03
N TRP A 53 -11.40 2.06 3.36
CA TRP A 53 -10.11 2.42 3.96
C TRP A 53 -10.02 3.91 4.29
N GLU A 54 -10.37 4.79 3.35
CA GLU A 54 -10.33 6.24 3.53
C GLU A 54 -11.37 6.75 4.56
N GLN A 55 -12.43 5.99 4.80
CA GLN A 55 -13.46 6.27 5.82
C GLN A 55 -13.18 5.58 7.17
N GLY A 56 -12.19 4.69 7.25
CA GLY A 56 -11.87 3.94 8.47
C GLY A 56 -12.85 2.82 8.82
N GLN A 57 -13.75 2.45 7.91
CA GLN A 57 -14.66 1.32 8.07
C GLN A 57 -13.95 -0.04 7.92
N LYS A 58 -12.82 -0.06 7.22
CA LYS A 58 -11.95 -1.24 7.08
C LYS A 58 -10.49 -0.82 7.14
N LYS A 59 -9.62 -1.68 7.65
CA LYS A 59 -8.17 -1.52 7.57
C LYS A 59 -7.59 -2.33 6.40
N PRO A 60 -6.57 -1.83 5.68
CA PRO A 60 -5.83 -2.63 4.71
C PRO A 60 -5.09 -3.78 5.40
N GLY A 61 -5.12 -4.98 4.82
CA GLY A 61 -4.38 -6.15 5.32
C GLY A 61 -2.90 -6.10 4.95
N GLY A 62 -2.08 -7.02 5.46
CA GLY A 62 -0.62 -6.97 5.39
C GLY A 62 -0.03 -6.64 4.01
N VAL A 63 -0.50 -7.29 2.95
CA VAL A 63 -0.03 -7.02 1.57
C VAL A 63 -0.46 -5.63 1.10
N SER A 64 -1.74 -5.29 1.24
CA SER A 64 -2.28 -3.98 0.85
C SER A 64 -1.63 -2.83 1.63
N LEU A 65 -1.36 -3.03 2.91
CA LEU A 65 -0.67 -2.06 3.77
C LEU A 65 0.79 -1.89 3.34
N LYS A 66 1.47 -2.98 2.96
CA LYS A 66 2.83 -2.90 2.38
C LYS A 66 2.81 -2.10 1.08
N LEU A 67 1.87 -2.37 0.17
CA LEU A 67 1.74 -1.61 -1.09
C LEU A 67 1.48 -0.14 -0.84
N LEU A 68 0.55 0.21 0.06
CA LEU A 68 0.26 1.61 0.42
C LEU A 68 1.51 2.32 0.99
N ASN A 69 2.31 1.64 1.81
CA ASN A 69 3.59 2.20 2.30
C ASN A 69 4.60 2.42 1.17
N LEU A 70 4.68 1.48 0.22
CA LEU A 70 5.57 1.64 -0.94
C LEU A 70 5.11 2.80 -1.82
N VAL A 71 3.81 2.93 -2.08
CA VAL A 71 3.24 4.05 -2.87
C VAL A 71 3.42 5.40 -2.17
N ASP A 72 3.30 5.46 -0.83
CA ASP A 72 3.55 6.70 -0.10
C ASP A 72 5.00 7.19 -0.26
N SER A 73 5.94 6.24 -0.20
CA SER A 73 7.37 6.51 -0.28
C SER A 73 7.89 6.75 -1.70
N LYS A 74 7.35 6.03 -2.71
CA LYS A 74 7.90 5.97 -4.07
C LYS A 74 6.92 6.31 -5.18
N GLY A 75 5.67 6.67 -4.87
CA GLY A 75 4.66 6.97 -5.88
C GLY A 75 4.00 5.74 -6.51
N LEU A 76 3.03 5.96 -7.40
CA LEU A 76 2.26 4.90 -8.05
C LEU A 76 3.01 4.16 -9.17
N GLU A 77 4.06 4.77 -9.71
CA GLU A 77 4.91 4.23 -10.78
C GLU A 77 5.57 2.89 -10.44
N ILE A 78 5.65 2.54 -9.16
CA ILE A 78 6.18 1.23 -8.73
C ILE A 78 5.21 0.08 -9.02
N LEU A 79 3.95 0.38 -9.37
CA LEU A 79 2.88 -0.59 -9.61
C LEU A 79 2.55 -0.75 -11.10
N THR A 80 3.25 -0.03 -11.98
CA THR A 80 3.20 -0.17 -13.44
C THR A 80 4.39 -0.94 -13.93
#